data_AF-A0A7T5JQ01-F1
#
_entry.id   AF-A0A7T5JQ01-F1
#
_cell.length_a   1.000
_cell.length_b   1.000
_cell.length_c   1.000
_cell.angle_alpha   90.00
_cell.angle_beta   90.00
_cell.angle_gamma   90.00
#
_symmetry.space_group_name_H-M   'P 1'
#
loop_
_entity.id
_entity.type
_entity.pdbx_description
1 polymer ?
#
loop_
_entity_poly.entity_id
_entity_poly.type
_entity_poly.pdbx_seq_one_letter_code
_entity_poly.pdbx_strand_id
1 'polypeptide(L)' 'MSDDVKVKPSPIQRNKLDVATELTTLYYSAYSMGDAEEIQETFAKFYAIAQYLETKRGNDLQSLVPEEIIKKIGR' A
#
# COMPACT_ATOMS: atom_id res chain seq x y z
N MET A 1 -26.04 31.83 -11.61
CA MET A 1 -24.80 31.45 -12.30
C MET A 1 -24.14 30.42 -11.42
N SER A 2 -24.28 29.14 -11.76
CA SER A 2 -23.68 28.04 -11.01
C SER A 2 -22.30 27.83 -11.62
N ASP A 3 -21.25 28.30 -10.95
CA ASP A 3 -19.89 28.10 -11.42
C ASP A 3 -19.55 26.60 -11.36
N ASP A 4 -19.21 26.04 -12.53
CA ASP A 4 -18.73 24.69 -12.73
C ASP A 4 -17.34 24.55 -12.06
N VAL A 5 -17.32 24.25 -10.75
CA VAL A 5 -16.07 24.03 -10.02
C VAL A 5 -15.46 22.71 -10.46
N LYS A 6 -14.59 22.76 -11.48
CA LYS A 6 -13.75 21.64 -11.89
C LYS A 6 -12.66 21.39 -10.84
N VAL A 7 -12.98 20.64 -9.79
CA VAL A 7 -11.95 20.04 -8.93
C VAL A 7 -11.25 18.94 -9.71
N LYS A 8 -9.96 19.13 -10.02
CA LYS A 8 -9.10 17.99 -10.33
C LYS A 8 -8.93 17.24 -9.01
N PRO A 9 -9.44 15.99 -8.87
CA PRO A 9 -9.18 15.24 -7.65
C PRO A 9 -7.67 15.16 -7.52
N SER A 10 -7.15 15.62 -6.38
CA SER A 10 -5.78 15.30 -6.00
C SER A 10 -5.66 13.77 -6.05
N PRO A 11 -4.56 13.22 -6.61
CA PRO A 11 -4.31 11.79 -6.51
C PRO A 11 -4.50 11.40 -5.05
N ILE A 12 -5.22 10.31 -4.79
CA ILE A 12 -5.48 9.83 -3.42
C ILE A 12 -4.15 9.80 -2.67
N GLN A 13 -3.95 10.76 -1.76
CA GLN A 13 -2.77 10.82 -0.91
C GLN A 13 -3.02 9.89 0.26
N ARG A 14 -3.00 8.57 0.00
CA ARG A 14 -3.07 7.57 1.06
C ARG A 14 -1.84 7.75 1.94
N ASN A 15 -2.06 8.14 3.20
CA ASN A 15 -0.98 8.23 4.14
C ASN A 15 -0.52 6.81 4.52
N LYS A 16 0.75 6.65 4.89
CA LYS A 16 1.33 5.34 5.26
C LYS A 16 0.63 4.65 6.43
N LEU A 17 0.03 5.40 7.35
CA LEU A 17 -0.72 4.86 8.48
C LEU A 17 -2.01 4.20 8.01
N ASP A 18 -2.75 4.88 7.13
CA ASP A 18 -3.97 4.35 6.50
C ASP A 18 -3.64 3.09 5.71
N VAL A 19 -2.56 3.13 4.90
CA VAL A 19 -2.11 1.96 4.13
C VAL A 19 -1.81 0.78 5.04
N ALA A 20 -1.05 0.98 6.12
CA ALA A 20 -0.73 -0.09 7.07
C ALA A 20 -1.98 -0.65 7.75
N THR A 21 -2.92 0.23 8.13
CA THR A 21 -4.18 -0.16 8.78
C THR A 21 -5.07 -0.98 7.84
N GLU A 22 -5.25 -0.53 6.60
CA GLU A 22 -6.01 -1.23 5.58
C GLU A 22 -5.41 -2.60 5.25
N LEU A 23 -4.08 -2.69 5.08
CA LEU A 23 -3.38 -3.94 4.83
C LEU A 23 -3.49 -4.92 6.00
N THR A 24 -3.38 -4.43 7.24
CA THR A 24 -3.57 -5.25 8.45
C THR A 24 -4.99 -5.81 8.51
N THR A 25 -5.98 -4.95 8.23
CA THR A 25 -7.39 -5.35 8.20
C THR A 25 -7.66 -6.38 7.11
N LEU A 26 -7.10 -6.17 5.91
CA LEU A 26 -7.22 -7.09 4.79
C LEU A 26 -6.58 -8.45 5.11
N TYR A 27 -5.39 -8.46 5.70
CA TYR A 27 -4.71 -9.69 6.12
C TYR A 27 -5.59 -10.52 7.05
N TYR A 28 -6.11 -9.92 8.13
CA TYR A 28 -6.98 -10.63 9.07
C TYR A 28 -8.42 -10.84 8.59
N SER A 29 -8.79 -10.30 7.43
CA SER A 29 -10.02 -10.71 6.74
C SER A 29 -9.86 -12.07 6.02
N ALA A 30 -8.62 -12.43 5.66
CA ALA A 30 -8.30 -13.67 4.94
C ALA A 30 -7.70 -14.75 5.86
N TYR A 31 -7.07 -14.35 6.97
CA TYR A 31 -6.43 -15.23 7.94
C TYR A 31 -7.05 -15.07 9.32
N SER A 32 -6.86 -16.06 10.20
CA SER A 32 -7.32 -15.96 11.59
C SER A 32 -6.67 -14.79 12.31
N MET A 33 -7.47 -14.03 13.06
CA MET A 33 -6.96 -12.97 13.92
C MET A 33 -6.06 -13.57 15.01
N GLY A 34 -4.84 -13.05 15.07
CA GLY A 34 -3.86 -13.40 16.10
C GLY A 34 -4.12 -12.71 17.43
N ASP A 35 -3.20 -12.87 18.37
CA ASP A 35 -3.20 -12.07 19.60
C ASP A 35 -2.75 -10.62 19.35
N ALA A 36 -2.75 -9.80 20.41
CA ALA A 36 -2.38 -8.40 20.29
C ALA A 36 -0.93 -8.18 19.81
N GLU A 37 -0.02 -9.08 20.16
CA GLU A 37 1.39 -9.01 19.75
C GLU A 37 1.53 -9.33 18.26
N GLU A 38 0.86 -10.37 17.79
CA GLU A 38 0.82 -10.73 16.36
C GLU A 38 0.19 -9.63 15.49
N ILE A 39 -0.87 -8.97 15.99
CA ILE A 39 -1.50 -7.83 15.31
C ILE A 39 -0.51 -6.66 15.23
N GLN A 40 0.17 -6.34 16.34
CA GLN A 40 1.17 -5.28 16.39
C GLN A 40 2.32 -5.54 15.40
N GLU A 41 2.84 -6.77 15.37
CA GLU A 41 3.89 -7.15 14.43
C GLU A 41 3.44 -7.03 12.97
N THR A 42 2.24 -7.51 12.67
CA THR A 42 1.68 -7.48 11.31
C THR A 42 1.53 -6.05 10.83
N PHE A 43 0.97 -5.19 11.67
CA PHE A 43 0.86 -3.76 11.40
C PHE A 43 2.24 -3.11 11.20
N ALA A 44 3.20 -3.38 12.08
CA ALA A 44 4.54 -2.82 11.99
C ALA A 44 5.26 -3.23 10.69
N LYS A 45 5.10 -4.49 10.25
CA LYS A 45 5.62 -4.99 8.96
C LYS A 45 5.03 -4.20 7.80
N PHE A 46 3.70 -4.01 7.76
CA PHE A 46 3.07 -3.24 6.68
C PHE A 46 3.42 -1.75 6.69
N TYR A 47 3.52 -1.15 7.87
CA TYR A 47 3.94 0.25 8.00
C TYR A 47 5.38 0.47 7.53
N ALA A 48 6.30 -0.43 7.89
CA ALA A 48 7.68 -0.37 7.42
C ALA A 48 7.78 -0.44 5.90
N ILE A 49 6.98 -1.31 5.26
CA ILE A 49 6.90 -1.41 3.80
C ILE A 49 6.37 -0.09 3.22
N ALA A 50 5.25 0.43 3.72
CA ALA A 50 4.68 1.68 3.23
C ALA A 50 5.67 2.85 3.34
N GLN A 51 6.37 2.96 4.47
CA GLN A 51 7.40 3.97 4.70
C GLN A 51 8.60 3.81 3.75
N TYR A 52 9.03 2.58 3.50
CA TYR A 52 10.12 2.33 2.56
C TYR A 52 9.70 2.76 1.14
N LEU A 53 8.52 2.35 0.69
CA LEU A 53 7.99 2.67 -0.64
C LEU A 53 7.76 4.17 -0.87
N GLU A 54 7.38 4.93 0.17
CA GLU A 54 7.24 6.40 0.12
C GLU A 54 8.53 7.08 -0.37
N THR A 55 9.69 6.49 -0.09
CA THR A 55 11.01 7.05 -0.46
C THR A 55 11.57 6.52 -1.78
N LYS A 56 10.89 5.58 -2.45
CA LYS A 56 11.39 4.89 -3.65
C LYS A 56 10.63 5.32 -4.90
N ARG A 57 11.33 5.33 -6.04
CA ARG A 57 10.69 5.53 -7.34
C ARG A 57 10.21 4.18 -7.87
N GLY A 58 9.15 4.20 -8.68
CA GLY A 58 8.58 2.96 -9.25
C GLY A 58 9.59 2.10 -10.03
N ASN A 59 10.61 2.72 -10.63
CA ASN A 59 11.69 1.99 -11.31
C ASN A 59 12.58 1.21 -10.33
N ASP A 60 12.81 1.72 -9.12
CA ASP A 60 13.62 1.05 -8.10
C ASP A 60 12.93 -0.22 -7.59
N LEU A 61 11.60 -0.24 -7.65
CA LEU A 61 10.76 -1.34 -7.20
C LEU A 61 10.70 -2.50 -8.20
N GLN A 62 11.09 -2.30 -9.46
CA GLN A 62 11.09 -3.37 -10.46
C GLN A 62 11.99 -4.54 -10.03
N SER A 63 13.10 -4.24 -9.34
CA SER A 63 14.02 -5.24 -8.80
C SER A 63 13.39 -6.18 -7.75
N LEU A 64 12.29 -5.77 -7.13
CA LEU A 64 11.58 -6.56 -6.12
C LEU A 64 10.51 -7.46 -6.72
N VAL A 65 10.17 -7.26 -8.00
CA VAL A 65 9.17 -8.05 -8.70
C VAL A 65 9.87 -9.19 -9.44
N PRO A 66 9.48 -10.46 -9.22
CA PRO A 66 10.04 -11.58 -9.98
C PRO A 66 9.90 -11.36 -11.49
N GLU A 67 10.95 -11.72 -12.26
CA GLU A 67 10.97 -11.52 -13.71
C GLU A 67 9.77 -12.16 -14.44
N GLU A 68 9.26 -13.27 -13.92
CA GLU A 68 8.09 -13.96 -14.48
C GLU A 68 6.85 -13.06 -14.47
N ILE A 69 6.66 -12.29 -13.39
CA ILE A 69 5.53 -11.36 -13.25
C ILE A 69 5.72 -10.18 -14.19
N ILE A 70 6.94 -9.63 -14.29
CA ILE A 70 7.29 -8.52 -15.20
C ILE A 70 7.00 -8.91 -16.66
N LYS A 71 7.42 -10.11 -17.08
CA LYS A 71 7.15 -10.64 -18.43
C LYS A 71 5.66 -10.78 -18.73
N LYS A 72 4.83 -11.16 -17.75
CA LYS A 72 3.36 -11.30 -17.93
C LYS A 72 2.63 -9.97 -18.10
N ILE A 73 3.14 -8.87 -17.52
CA ILE A 73 2.55 -7.53 -17.63
C ILE A 73 3.09 -6.72 -18.82
N GLY A 74 3.96 -7.32 -19.66
CA GLY A 74 4.44 -6.71 -20.91
C GLY A 74 5.37 -5.51 -20.71
N ARG A 75 6.11 -5.47 -19.60
CA ARG A 75 7.16 -4.47 -19.32
C ARG A 75 8.55 -5.07 -19.42
#